data_AF-A0A8B7AGA9-F1
#
_entry.id   AF-A0A8B7AGA9-F1
#
_cell.length_a   1.000
_cell.length_b   1.000
_cell.length_c   1.000
_cell.angle_alpha   90.00
_cell.angle_beta   90.00
_cell.angle_gamma   90.00
#
_symmetry.space_group_name_H-M   'P 1'
#
loop_
_entity.id
_entity.type
_entity.pdbx_description
1 polymer ?
#
loop_
_entity_poly.entity_id
_entity_poly.type
_entity_poly.pdbx_seq_one_letter_code
_entity_poly.pdbx_strand_id
1 'polypeptide(L)'
;MPVLLMTWYLELIHVDKTLTSAGKNLQDNFLKALAAREEDNRNGKLSSVIFIRDRNTHGQEVSGYIDYAHRLKTEDFEVYFSGKKRLLPKLTDLSFYNWDSHVAVWNPSPNYQVITDNPEGLLFKYKRDRKILNVDPKAQPGDNSTRTSIQTDLYIQAVIFDHISRRKT
;
A
#
# COMPACT_ATOMS: atom_id res chain seq x y z
N MET A 1 -10.83 28.76 -40.68
CA MET A 1 -9.57 28.47 -39.96
C MET A 1 -9.86 27.65 -38.71
N PRO A 2 -9.89 26.31 -38.80
CA PRO A 2 -10.02 25.42 -37.64
C PRO A 2 -8.99 24.28 -37.71
N VAL A 3 -7.80 24.46 -37.15
CA VAL A 3 -6.82 23.35 -37.08
C VAL A 3 -6.08 23.32 -35.73
N LEU A 4 -5.94 24.46 -35.06
CA LEU A 4 -5.13 24.57 -33.83
C LEU A 4 -5.83 24.13 -32.52
N LEU A 5 -7.15 23.95 -32.50
CA LEU A 5 -7.89 23.56 -31.29
C LEU A 5 -8.07 22.04 -31.13
N MET A 6 -7.84 21.25 -32.19
CA MET A 6 -8.08 19.80 -32.16
C MET A 6 -6.84 18.98 -31.73
N THR A 7 -5.64 19.58 -31.78
CA THR A 7 -4.40 18.94 -31.32
C THR A 7 -4.29 18.91 -29.79
N TRP A 8 -4.73 19.97 -29.10
CA TRP A 8 -4.72 20.02 -27.63
C TRP A 8 -5.74 19.08 -26.97
N TYR A 9 -6.85 18.77 -27.65
CA TYR A 9 -7.85 17.83 -27.12
C TYR A 9 -7.38 16.37 -27.20
N LEU A 10 -6.46 16.05 -28.12
CA LEU A 10 -5.81 14.74 -28.20
C LEU A 10 -4.61 14.60 -27.25
N GLU A 11 -4.02 15.68 -26.73
CA GLU A 11 -3.07 15.58 -25.59
C GLU A 11 -3.77 15.36 -24.23
N LEU A 12 -5.10 15.53 -24.18
CA LEU A 12 -5.96 15.07 -23.09
C LEU A 12 -6.46 13.63 -23.28
N ILE A 13 -5.90 12.89 -24.25
CA ILE A 13 -5.88 11.42 -24.16
C ILE A 13 -5.27 11.11 -22.79
N HIS A 14 -5.97 10.28 -22.00
CA HIS A 14 -5.43 9.64 -20.81
C HIS A 14 -3.94 9.37 -21.04
N VAL A 15 -3.05 10.19 -20.46
CA VAL A 15 -1.65 9.79 -20.34
C VAL A 15 -1.77 8.56 -19.49
N ASP A 16 -1.74 7.41 -20.15
CA ASP A 16 -1.76 6.12 -19.54
C ASP A 16 -0.45 6.08 -18.78
N LYS A 17 -0.51 6.57 -17.53
CA LYS A 17 0.65 7.02 -16.79
C LYS A 17 1.41 5.74 -16.50
N THR A 18 2.41 5.50 -17.34
CA THR A 18 3.13 4.23 -17.42
C THR A 18 3.42 3.79 -16.00
N LEU A 19 3.02 2.56 -15.66
CA LEU A 19 3.20 2.04 -14.31
C LEU A 19 4.66 2.25 -13.92
N THR A 20 4.90 2.69 -12.69
CA THR A 20 6.26 3.00 -12.27
C THR A 20 7.11 1.73 -12.23
N SER A 21 6.49 0.56 -12.04
CA SER A 21 7.16 -0.73 -12.18
C SER A 21 7.45 -1.18 -13.62
N ALA A 22 6.84 -0.57 -14.64
CA ALA A 22 6.93 -1.04 -16.03
C ALA A 22 8.37 -1.00 -16.56
N GLY A 23 8.79 -2.09 -17.20
CA GLY A 23 10.13 -2.22 -17.78
C GLY A 23 11.27 -2.34 -16.76
N LYS A 24 10.98 -2.36 -15.46
CA LYS A 24 12.00 -2.52 -14.42
C LYS A 24 12.34 -3.99 -14.20
N ASN A 25 13.63 -4.26 -14.04
CA ASN A 25 14.12 -5.57 -13.67
C ASN A 25 14.04 -5.75 -12.14
N LEU A 26 12.86 -6.11 -11.65
CA LEU A 26 12.61 -6.35 -10.22
C LEU A 26 13.10 -7.75 -9.85
N GLN A 27 14.10 -7.83 -8.98
CA GLN A 27 14.67 -9.12 -8.54
C GLN A 27 13.93 -9.72 -7.35
N ASP A 28 13.71 -8.89 -6.33
CA ASP A 28 13.12 -9.33 -5.06
C ASP A 28 11.59 -9.54 -5.16
N ASN A 29 11.11 -10.56 -4.44
CA ASN A 29 9.70 -10.97 -4.44
C ASN A 29 8.75 -9.90 -3.90
N PHE A 30 9.18 -9.09 -2.93
CA PHE A 30 8.40 -7.97 -2.42
C PHE A 30 8.17 -6.93 -3.50
N LEU A 31 9.22 -6.53 -4.22
CA LEU A 31 9.08 -5.57 -5.32
C LEU A 31 8.19 -6.11 -6.44
N LYS A 32 8.35 -7.39 -6.82
CA LYS A 32 7.45 -8.06 -7.78
C LYS A 32 6.00 -8.05 -7.30
N ALA A 33 5.77 -8.33 -6.02
CA ALA A 33 4.44 -8.34 -5.42
C ALA A 33 3.79 -6.95 -5.40
N LEU A 34 4.57 -5.89 -5.15
CA LEU A 34 4.10 -4.51 -5.26
C LEU A 34 3.77 -4.11 -6.70
N ALA A 35 4.64 -4.47 -7.65
CA ALA A 35 4.44 -4.18 -9.07
C ALA A 35 3.17 -4.84 -9.61
N ALA A 36 2.94 -6.13 -9.29
CA ALA A 36 1.75 -6.86 -9.70
C ALA A 36 0.43 -6.24 -9.19
N ARG A 37 0.49 -5.40 -8.14
CA ARG A 37 -0.66 -4.74 -7.52
C ARG A 37 -0.80 -3.27 -7.89
N GLU A 38 0.20 -2.70 -8.56
CA GLU A 38 0.31 -1.26 -8.76
C GLU A 38 -0.88 -0.69 -9.55
N GLU A 39 -1.19 -1.30 -10.69
CA GLU A 39 -2.27 -0.84 -11.58
C GLU A 39 -3.64 -0.89 -10.88
N ASP A 40 -3.97 -2.02 -10.27
CA ASP A 40 -5.28 -2.21 -9.63
C ASP A 40 -5.46 -1.32 -8.39
N ASN A 41 -4.37 -1.00 -7.66
CA ASN A 41 -4.40 -0.02 -6.57
C ASN A 41 -4.55 1.41 -7.09
N ARG A 42 -3.86 1.79 -8.17
CA ARG A 42 -4.02 3.11 -8.80
C ARG A 42 -5.44 3.33 -9.30
N ASN A 43 -6.04 2.31 -9.88
CA ASN A 43 -7.40 2.32 -10.43
C ASN A 43 -8.49 2.03 -9.38
N GLY A 44 -8.11 1.72 -8.15
CA GLY A 44 -9.01 1.41 -7.04
C GLY A 44 -9.86 0.16 -7.26
N LYS A 45 -9.44 -0.77 -8.11
CA LYS A 45 -10.03 -2.12 -8.23
C LYS A 45 -9.62 -2.98 -7.04
N LEU A 46 -8.38 -2.80 -6.59
CA LEU A 46 -7.79 -3.43 -5.42
C LEU A 46 -7.41 -2.36 -4.40
N SER A 47 -7.51 -2.69 -3.12
CA SER A 47 -7.01 -1.87 -2.02
C SER A 47 -6.09 -2.72 -1.17
N SER A 48 -4.79 -2.48 -1.28
CA SER A 48 -3.77 -3.25 -0.58
C SER A 48 -3.22 -2.52 0.64
N VAL A 49 -3.11 -3.23 1.76
CA VAL A 49 -2.41 -2.78 2.97
C VAL A 49 -1.13 -3.60 3.13
N ILE A 50 0.01 -2.91 3.23
CA ILE A 50 1.32 -3.55 3.36
C ILE A 50 1.76 -3.46 4.81
N PHE A 51 2.01 -4.60 5.44
CA PHE A 51 2.74 -4.67 6.70
C PHE A 51 4.24 -4.82 6.42
N ILE A 52 5.05 -4.00 7.08
CA ILE A 52 6.51 -4.14 7.10
C ILE A 52 6.97 -4.10 8.54
N ARG A 53 7.89 -4.99 8.90
CA ARG A 53 8.73 -4.90 10.11
C ARG A 53 10.18 -4.96 9.67
N ASP A 54 10.97 -3.98 10.09
CA ASP A 54 12.40 -3.92 9.80
C ASP A 54 13.13 -2.88 10.66
N ARG A 55 14.41 -2.60 10.39
CA ARG A 55 15.19 -1.57 11.06
C ARG A 55 15.24 -0.30 10.24
N ASN A 56 15.04 0.84 10.91
CA ASN A 56 15.21 2.16 10.32
C ASN A 56 16.71 2.52 10.17
N THR A 57 17.01 3.70 9.63
CA THR A 57 18.39 4.18 9.42
C THR A 57 19.19 4.37 10.71
N HIS A 58 18.52 4.45 11.86
CA HIS A 58 19.15 4.54 13.18
C HIS A 58 19.33 3.16 13.84
N GLY A 59 19.02 2.07 13.11
CA GLY A 59 19.11 0.70 13.61
C GLY A 59 17.95 0.25 14.52
N GLN A 60 16.99 1.14 14.80
CA GLN A 60 15.81 0.84 15.62
C GLN A 60 14.83 0.00 14.84
N GLU A 61 14.25 -0.98 15.51
CA GLU A 61 13.24 -1.84 14.92
C GLU A 61 11.88 -1.13 14.90
N VAL A 62 11.27 -1.10 13.73
CA VAL A 62 9.99 -0.46 13.46
C VAL A 62 9.08 -1.40 12.71
N SER A 63 7.78 -1.28 12.95
CA SER A 63 6.77 -1.96 12.14
C SER A 63 5.56 -1.08 11.88
N GLY A 64 4.78 -1.41 10.87
CA GLY A 64 3.56 -0.67 10.59
C GLY A 64 2.83 -1.15 9.36
N TYR A 65 1.62 -0.63 9.22
CA TYR A 65 0.72 -0.90 8.11
C TYR A 65 0.65 0.33 7.21
N ILE A 66 0.83 0.13 5.91
CA ILE A 66 0.90 1.17 4.89
C ILE A 66 -0.28 0.98 3.92
N ASP A 67 -1.07 2.04 3.71
CA ASP A 67 -2.06 2.06 2.63
C ASP A 67 -1.33 2.25 1.30
N TYR A 68 -1.25 1.18 0.49
CA TYR A 68 -0.44 1.19 -0.73
C TYR A 68 -0.99 2.17 -1.77
N ALA A 69 -2.31 2.20 -1.97
CA ALA A 69 -2.94 3.10 -2.91
C ALA A 69 -2.75 4.58 -2.52
N HIS A 70 -2.79 4.89 -1.22
CA HIS A 70 -2.47 6.24 -0.74
C HIS A 70 -0.99 6.57 -0.95
N ARG A 71 -0.09 5.63 -0.68
CA ARG A 71 1.35 5.83 -0.84
C ARG A 71 1.72 6.06 -2.31
N LEU A 72 1.15 5.28 -3.23
CA LEU A 72 1.34 5.43 -4.68
C LEU A 72 0.93 6.81 -5.20
N LYS A 73 -0.03 7.48 -4.55
CA LYS A 73 -0.49 8.82 -4.94
C LYS A 73 0.35 9.95 -4.36
N THR A 74 0.98 9.72 -3.23
CA THR A 74 1.65 10.77 -2.44
C THR A 74 3.17 10.71 -2.50
N GLU A 75 3.73 9.60 -3.01
CA GLU A 75 5.17 9.42 -3.15
C GLU A 75 5.56 8.91 -4.54
N ASP A 76 6.77 9.28 -4.94
CA ASP A 76 7.39 8.73 -6.13
C ASP A 76 7.86 7.29 -5.85
N PHE A 77 7.24 6.32 -6.51
CA PHE A 77 7.61 4.91 -6.37
C PHE A 77 8.83 4.49 -7.18
N GLU A 78 9.37 5.39 -8.01
CA GLU A 78 10.57 5.14 -8.82
C GLU A 78 11.74 4.76 -7.93
N VAL A 79 11.93 5.47 -6.82
CA VAL A 79 13.04 5.22 -5.89
C VAL A 79 12.92 3.87 -5.17
N TYR A 80 11.70 3.36 -4.97
CA TYR A 80 11.46 2.06 -4.35
C TYR A 80 11.66 0.93 -5.36
N PHE A 81 11.05 1.03 -6.55
CA PHE A 81 11.18 0.00 -7.57
C PHE A 81 12.56 -0.07 -8.21
N SER A 82 13.33 1.02 -8.19
CA SER A 82 14.75 1.02 -8.59
C SER A 82 15.70 0.53 -7.49
N GLY A 83 15.20 0.24 -6.28
CA GLY A 83 16.01 -0.19 -5.13
C GLY A 83 16.86 0.91 -4.50
N LYS A 84 16.76 2.17 -4.96
CA LYS A 84 17.47 3.33 -4.40
C LYS A 84 17.04 3.65 -2.97
N LYS A 85 15.82 3.25 -2.59
CA LYS A 85 15.24 3.48 -1.26
C LYS A 85 14.44 2.25 -0.82
N ARG A 86 14.48 1.96 0.47
CA ARG A 86 13.62 0.95 1.11
C ARG A 86 12.29 1.56 1.55
N LEU A 87 11.20 0.83 1.36
CA LEU A 87 9.88 1.25 1.83
C LEU A 87 9.77 0.91 3.31
N LEU A 88 9.72 1.93 4.17
CA LEU A 88 9.55 1.75 5.62
C LEU A 88 8.27 2.46 6.10
N PRO A 89 7.62 1.94 7.15
CA PRO A 89 6.50 2.60 7.80
C PRO A 89 6.89 4.00 8.31
N LYS A 90 5.99 4.96 8.15
CA LYS A 90 6.10 6.33 8.66
C LYS A 90 5.03 6.60 9.70
N LEU A 91 5.26 7.63 10.51
CA LEU A 91 4.29 8.14 11.49
C LEU A 91 2.95 8.57 10.88
N THR A 92 2.88 8.77 9.56
CA THR A 92 1.66 9.15 8.82
C THR A 92 0.94 7.97 8.18
N ASP A 93 1.50 6.76 8.26
CA ASP A 93 0.87 5.56 7.69
C ASP A 93 -0.25 5.05 8.63
N LEU A 94 -0.96 4.00 8.20
CA LEU A 94 -2.12 3.46 8.92
C LEU A 94 -1.75 3.05 10.34
N SER A 95 -0.54 2.56 10.51
CA SER A 95 0.10 2.49 11.81
C SER A 95 1.62 2.61 11.71
N PHE A 96 2.21 2.97 12.84
CA PHE A 96 3.63 2.94 13.08
C PHE A 96 3.86 2.49 14.52
N TYR A 97 4.83 1.60 14.69
CA TYR A 97 5.29 1.17 16.00
C TYR A 97 6.81 1.12 16.01
N ASN A 98 7.42 1.76 16.99
CA ASN A 98 8.84 1.64 17.28
C ASN A 98 9.02 0.67 18.45
N TRP A 99 9.72 -0.43 18.23
CA TRP A 99 9.89 -1.50 19.20
C TRP A 99 10.86 -1.12 20.33
N ASP A 100 11.81 -0.24 20.05
CA ASP A 100 12.79 0.24 21.03
C ASP A 100 12.18 1.28 21.99
N SER A 101 11.39 2.22 21.48
CA SER A 101 10.79 3.29 22.28
C SER A 101 9.35 3.02 22.72
N HIS A 102 8.74 1.93 22.23
CA HIS A 102 7.33 1.59 22.39
C HIS A 102 6.34 2.67 21.93
N VAL A 103 6.78 3.61 21.08
CA VAL A 103 5.91 4.63 20.51
C VAL A 103 5.03 4.00 19.43
N ALA A 104 3.71 4.11 19.62
CA ALA A 104 2.69 3.63 18.69
C ALA A 104 1.85 4.80 18.16
N VAL A 105 1.58 4.80 16.85
CA VAL A 105 0.70 5.76 16.18
C VAL A 105 -0.20 5.00 15.22
N TRP A 106 -1.44 5.46 15.06
CA TRP A 106 -2.43 4.93 14.14
C TRP A 106 -3.19 6.09 13.51
N ASN A 107 -3.24 6.13 12.17
CA ASN A 107 -3.85 7.22 11.44
C ASN A 107 -4.84 6.70 10.39
N PRO A 108 -6.02 7.30 10.24
CA PRO A 108 -6.83 7.03 9.06
C PRO A 108 -6.12 7.51 7.80
N SER A 109 -6.32 6.80 6.70
CA SER A 109 -5.93 7.25 5.36
C SER A 109 -7.17 7.70 4.58
N PRO A 110 -7.03 8.22 3.34
CA PRO A 110 -8.17 8.44 2.47
C PRO A 110 -9.01 7.18 2.20
N ASN A 111 -8.41 5.98 2.23
CA ASN A 111 -9.09 4.72 1.91
C ASN A 111 -9.56 3.94 3.14
N TYR A 112 -8.90 4.08 4.30
CA TYR A 112 -9.20 3.30 5.49
C TYR A 112 -9.49 4.16 6.72
N GLN A 113 -10.45 3.69 7.52
CA GLN A 113 -10.58 4.07 8.92
C GLN A 113 -9.85 3.02 9.76
N VAL A 114 -9.12 3.47 10.78
CA VAL A 114 -8.45 2.58 11.74
C VAL A 114 -9.36 2.41 12.96
N ILE A 115 -9.55 1.17 13.40
CA ILE A 115 -10.34 0.81 14.58
C ILE A 115 -9.38 0.20 15.59
N THR A 116 -9.24 0.86 16.74
CA THR A 116 -8.21 0.56 17.77
C THR A 116 -8.80 0.09 19.09
N ASP A 117 -10.12 0.19 19.27
CA ASP A 117 -10.87 -0.21 20.46
C ASP A 117 -11.31 -1.69 20.43
N ASN A 118 -10.93 -2.42 19.39
CA ASN A 118 -11.21 -3.84 19.27
C ASN A 118 -10.25 -4.67 20.15
N PRO A 119 -10.77 -5.50 21.09
CA PRO A 119 -9.93 -6.27 22.01
C PRO A 119 -9.07 -7.33 21.30
N GLU A 120 -9.44 -7.76 20.09
CA GLU A 120 -8.68 -8.73 19.29
C GLU A 120 -7.55 -8.07 18.48
N GLY A 121 -7.34 -6.76 18.64
CA GLY A 121 -6.28 -6.01 17.98
C GLY A 121 -6.77 -5.10 16.86
N LEU A 122 -5.81 -4.58 16.08
CA LEU A 122 -6.05 -3.54 15.08
C LEU A 122 -6.94 -4.04 13.93
N LEU A 123 -7.93 -3.24 13.55
CA LEU A 123 -8.75 -3.51 12.37
C LEU A 123 -8.72 -2.30 11.42
N PHE A 124 -8.80 -2.57 10.12
CA PHE A 124 -8.92 -1.53 9.11
C PHE A 124 -10.25 -1.64 8.38
N LYS A 125 -11.04 -0.59 8.42
CA LYS A 125 -12.32 -0.53 7.70
C LYS A 125 -12.12 0.19 6.37
N TYR A 126 -12.30 -0.52 5.27
CA TYR A 126 -12.24 0.09 3.94
C TYR A 126 -13.44 1.03 3.76
N LYS A 127 -13.18 2.30 3.49
CA LYS A 127 -14.21 3.36 3.54
C LYS A 127 -15.27 3.21 2.46
N ARG A 128 -14.90 2.70 1.28
CA ARG A 128 -15.78 2.65 0.11
C ARG A 128 -16.98 1.72 0.31
N ASP A 129 -16.75 0.52 0.84
CA ASP A 129 -17.79 -0.50 1.02
C ASP A 129 -18.02 -0.88 2.50
N ARG A 130 -17.25 -0.28 3.41
CA ARG A 130 -17.34 -0.45 4.87
C ARG A 130 -16.95 -1.86 5.35
N LYS A 131 -16.31 -2.68 4.50
CA LYS A 131 -15.82 -4.00 4.89
C LYS A 131 -14.59 -3.88 5.80
N ILE A 132 -14.49 -4.84 6.73
CA ILE A 132 -13.40 -4.92 7.69
C ILE A 132 -12.30 -5.81 7.12
N LEU A 133 -11.08 -5.30 7.20
CA LEU A 133 -9.85 -6.03 6.99
C LEU A 133 -9.23 -6.31 8.37
N ASN A 134 -9.20 -7.59 8.75
CA ASN A 134 -8.58 -8.04 9.99
C ASN A 134 -7.10 -8.38 9.73
N VAL A 135 -6.20 -7.79 10.52
CA VAL A 135 -4.75 -7.98 10.35
C VAL A 135 -4.12 -8.89 11.41
N ASP A 136 -4.92 -9.47 12.31
CA ASP A 136 -4.44 -10.50 13.23
C ASP A 136 -3.89 -11.70 12.42
N PRO A 137 -2.62 -12.11 12.62
CA PRO A 137 -2.03 -13.28 11.95
C PRO A 137 -2.78 -14.60 12.20
N LYS A 138 -3.59 -14.71 13.26
CA LYS A 138 -4.33 -15.92 13.63
C LYS A 138 -5.77 -15.93 13.11
N ALA A 139 -6.29 -14.77 12.70
CA ALA A 139 -7.64 -14.64 12.17
C ALA A 139 -7.66 -14.66 10.63
N GLN A 140 -8.86 -14.86 10.07
CA GLN A 140 -9.12 -14.65 8.65
C GLN A 140 -9.16 -13.15 8.33
N PRO A 141 -8.65 -12.71 7.16
CA PRO A 141 -8.53 -11.29 6.85
C PRO A 141 -9.87 -10.60 6.56
N GLY A 142 -10.94 -11.35 6.31
CA GLY A 142 -12.29 -10.83 6.06
C GLY A 142 -12.80 -11.07 4.63
N ASP A 143 -14.01 -10.58 4.35
CA ASP A 143 -14.70 -10.80 3.07
C ASP A 143 -13.96 -10.16 1.89
N ASN A 144 -13.74 -10.93 0.82
CA ASN A 144 -12.98 -10.50 -0.37
C ASN A 144 -11.59 -9.98 -0.04
N SER A 145 -11.04 -10.44 1.08
CA SER A 145 -9.72 -10.08 1.54
C SER A 145 -8.82 -11.30 1.54
N THR A 146 -7.56 -11.11 1.21
CA THR A 146 -6.52 -12.14 1.34
C THR A 146 -5.34 -11.61 2.15
N ARG A 147 -4.55 -12.52 2.72
CA ARG A 147 -3.31 -12.21 3.42
C ARG A 147 -2.20 -13.05 2.82
N THR A 148 -1.18 -12.39 2.28
CA THR A 148 -0.04 -13.03 1.64
C THR A 148 1.24 -12.67 2.38
N SER A 149 1.87 -13.64 3.04
CA SER A 149 3.21 -13.45 3.58
C SER A 149 4.22 -13.48 2.43
N ILE A 150 5.10 -12.50 2.36
CA ILE A 150 6.07 -12.38 1.29
C ILE A 150 7.44 -12.77 1.81
N GLN A 151 8.03 -13.82 1.23
CA GLN A 151 9.42 -14.16 1.46
C GLN A 151 10.31 -13.18 0.68
N THR A 152 11.12 -12.40 1.38
CA THR A 152 11.97 -11.35 0.83
C THR A 152 13.23 -11.22 1.66
N ASP A 153 14.34 -10.89 1.00
CA ASP A 153 15.60 -10.56 1.68
C ASP A 153 15.67 -9.06 2.04
N LEU A 154 14.68 -8.28 1.60
CA LEU A 154 14.65 -6.85 1.83
C LEU A 154 14.18 -6.48 3.23
N TYR A 155 13.39 -7.28 3.94
CA TYR A 155 12.82 -6.92 5.25
C TYR A 155 12.77 -8.12 6.19
N ILE A 156 12.87 -7.88 7.50
CA ILE A 156 12.63 -8.92 8.52
C ILE A 156 11.25 -9.58 8.33
N GLN A 157 10.22 -8.79 8.03
CA GLN A 157 8.89 -9.31 7.73
C GLN A 157 8.14 -8.39 6.76
N ALA A 158 7.50 -9.01 5.76
CA ALA A 158 6.58 -8.33 4.85
C ALA A 158 5.32 -9.17 4.64
N VAL A 159 4.15 -8.55 4.82
CA VAL A 159 2.84 -9.18 4.56
C VAL A 159 1.99 -8.21 3.77
N ILE A 160 1.31 -8.68 2.73
CA ILE A 160 0.38 -7.86 1.96
C ILE A 160 -1.03 -8.39 2.17
N PHE A 161 -1.92 -7.49 2.56
CA PHE A 161 -3.34 -7.72 2.66
C PHE A 161 -4.02 -7.08 1.46
N ASP A 162 -4.76 -7.86 0.69
CA ASP A 162 -5.46 -7.39 -0.49
C ASP A 162 -6.96 -7.40 -0.20
N HIS A 163 -7.65 -6.31 -0.54
CA HIS A 163 -9.11 -6.25 -0.49
C HIS A 163 -9.66 -5.87 -1.87
N ILE A 164 -10.49 -6.73 -2.45
CA ILE A 164 -11.10 -6.50 -3.77
C ILE A 164 -12.30 -5.58 -3.59
N SER A 165 -12.19 -4.37 -4.12
CA SER A 165 -13.27 -3.39 -4.06
C SER A 165 -14.44 -3.85 -4.93
N ARG A 166 -15.55 -4.26 -4.32
CA ARG A 166 -16.80 -4.43 -5.07
C ARG A 166 -17.27 -3.05 -5.54
N ARG A 167 -17.51 -2.87 -6.84
CA ARG A 167 -18.29 -1.71 -7.30
C ARG A 167 -19.68 -1.85 -6.69
N LYS A 168 -20.23 -0.75 -6.15
CA LYS A 168 -21.69 -0.69 -6.00
C LYS A 168 -22.27 -0.77 -7.41
N THR A 169 -22.93 -1.87 -7.70
CA THR A 169 -23.94 -1.93 -8.77
C THR A 169 -25.02 -0.90 -8.50
#